data_AF-A0A3B9HRJ9-F1
#
_entry.id   AF-A0A3B9HRJ9-F1
#
_cell.length_a   1.000
_cell.length_b   1.000
_cell.length_c   1.000
_cell.angle_alpha   90.00
_cell.angle_beta   90.00
_cell.angle_gamma   90.00
#
_symmetry.space_group_name_H-M   'P 1'
#
loop_
_entity.id
_entity.type
_entity.pdbx_description
1 polymer ?
#
loop_
_entity_poly.entity_id
_entity_poly.type
_entity_poly.pdbx_seq_one_letter_code
_entity_poly.pdbx_strand_id
1 'polypeptide(L)'
;TDVPTDVSADGGVAGDTGAESSFVAKSDGDLIIEPYLSTYSPAAFHVFVDGKDVFSWVRSDSTSKEPCVFQGAADDKSMIENKPGDYSPAPGLKYTVALKAGQKVTSTKSGSYESGTYLKISGPFDGAAAAPAENAADNKEGGKAATGDAKPAAMDDVLNTR
;
A
#
# COMPACT_ATOMS: atom_id res chain seq x y z
N THR A 1 11.85 -15.28 -44.30
CA THR A 1 12.01 -13.81 -44.17
C THR A 1 11.37 -13.43 -42.87
N ASP A 2 12.22 -13.12 -41.90
CA ASP A 2 11.84 -12.62 -40.58
C ASP A 2 11.23 -11.23 -40.73
N VAL A 3 10.07 -11.00 -40.12
CA VAL A 3 9.48 -9.67 -40.00
C VAL A 3 9.39 -9.37 -38.51
N PRO A 4 10.28 -8.55 -37.96
CA PRO A 4 10.12 -7.98 -36.63
C PRO A 4 9.35 -6.66 -36.79
N THR A 5 8.10 -6.66 -36.35
CA THR A 5 7.27 -5.46 -36.18
C THR A 5 6.29 -5.79 -35.06
N ASP A 6 6.10 -5.03 -34.01
CA ASP A 6 6.64 -3.75 -33.58
C ASP A 6 6.14 -3.64 -32.12
N VAL A 7 6.91 -2.94 -31.29
CA VAL A 7 6.69 -2.80 -29.86
C VAL A 7 5.35 -2.10 -29.60
N SER A 8 4.30 -2.85 -29.26
CA SER A 8 3.13 -2.25 -28.61
C SER A 8 3.52 -1.86 -27.19
N ALA A 9 3.81 -0.57 -27.02
CA ALA A 9 4.06 0.12 -25.76
C ALA A 9 2.80 0.25 -24.89
N ASP A 10 2.09 -0.86 -24.67
CA ASP A 10 0.87 -0.96 -23.84
C ASP A 10 1.13 -1.74 -22.54
N GLY A 11 2.37 -1.67 -22.02
CA GLY A 11 2.79 -2.33 -20.78
C GLY A 11 2.29 -1.64 -19.51
N GLY A 12 1.08 -1.08 -19.54
CA GLY A 12 0.46 -0.39 -18.43
C GLY A 12 -0.57 -1.28 -17.74
N VAL A 13 -0.25 -1.80 -16.56
CA VAL A 13 -1.26 -2.49 -15.73
C VAL A 13 -2.04 -1.42 -14.99
N ALA A 14 -3.30 -1.19 -15.37
CA ALA A 14 -4.23 -0.40 -14.58
C ALA A 14 -5.01 -1.34 -13.66
N GLY A 15 -4.80 -1.24 -12.35
CA GLY A 15 -5.53 -2.02 -11.35
C GLY A 15 -5.98 -1.15 -10.19
N ASP A 16 -7.22 -1.34 -9.73
CA ASP A 16 -7.61 -0.88 -8.39
C ASP A 16 -6.81 -1.69 -7.37
N THR A 17 -5.92 -1.05 -6.63
CA THR A 17 -5.11 -1.71 -5.60
C THR A 17 -5.91 -1.85 -4.32
N GLY A 18 -7.12 -2.42 -4.39
CA GLY A 18 -8.05 -2.56 -3.26
C GLY A 18 -7.46 -3.20 -1.99
N ALA A 19 -6.25 -3.77 -2.06
CA ALA A 19 -5.38 -4.26 -0.98
C ALA A 19 -3.90 -3.88 -1.25
N GLU A 20 -2.99 -4.19 -0.31
CA GLU A 20 -1.55 -4.00 -0.52
C GLU A 20 -1.11 -4.62 -1.86
N SER A 21 -0.38 -3.85 -2.65
CA SER A 21 0.02 -4.25 -4.01
C SER A 21 1.49 -3.94 -4.24
N SER A 22 2.18 -4.79 -4.99
CA SER A 22 3.59 -4.59 -5.36
C SER A 22 3.81 -4.77 -6.85
N PHE A 23 4.61 -3.88 -7.44
CA PHE A 23 5.00 -3.87 -8.85
C PHE A 23 6.50 -3.57 -8.97
N VAL A 24 7.11 -3.96 -10.09
CA VAL A 24 8.49 -3.61 -10.43
C VAL A 24 8.50 -3.03 -11.84
N ALA A 25 9.06 -1.82 -12.00
CA ALA A 25 9.18 -1.15 -13.28
C ALA A 25 10.10 -1.93 -14.22
N LYS A 26 9.65 -2.19 -15.45
CA LYS A 26 10.41 -2.96 -16.45
C LYS A 26 11.26 -2.09 -17.36
N SER A 27 10.83 -0.85 -17.54
CA SER A 27 11.54 0.17 -18.28
C SER A 27 11.43 1.49 -17.52
N ASP A 28 12.22 2.47 -17.97
CA ASP A 28 11.94 3.86 -17.65
C ASP A 28 10.54 4.23 -18.17
N GLY A 29 9.84 5.09 -17.44
CA GLY A 29 8.49 5.53 -17.78
C GLY A 29 7.82 6.25 -16.62
N ASP A 30 6.51 6.43 -16.72
CA ASP A 30 5.74 7.16 -15.71
C ASP A 30 4.89 6.21 -14.86
N LEU A 31 4.96 6.38 -13.55
CA LEU A 31 3.97 5.92 -12.59
C LEU A 31 2.84 6.94 -12.56
N ILE A 32 1.63 6.47 -12.80
CA ILE A 32 0.39 7.24 -12.70
C ILE A 32 -0.42 6.72 -11.52
N ILE A 33 -0.74 7.64 -10.61
CA ILE A 33 -1.55 7.40 -9.42
C ILE A 33 -2.86 8.16 -9.58
N GLU A 34 -3.97 7.44 -9.66
CA GLU A 34 -5.33 7.99 -9.82
C GLU A 34 -6.17 7.62 -8.59
N PRO A 35 -6.22 8.51 -7.59
CA PRO A 35 -6.98 8.28 -6.37
C PRO A 35 -8.40 8.84 -6.44
N TYR A 36 -9.34 8.15 -5.82
CA TYR A 36 -10.64 8.69 -5.41
C TYR A 36 -10.95 8.13 -4.02
N LEU A 37 -10.70 8.93 -2.97
CA LEU A 37 -10.52 8.42 -1.60
C LEU A 37 -11.60 8.91 -0.65
N SER A 38 -12.72 8.20 -0.56
CA SER A 38 -13.87 8.60 0.25
C SER A 38 -14.03 7.74 1.51
N THR A 39 -14.29 8.37 2.65
CA THR A 39 -14.56 7.70 3.93
C THR A 39 -15.38 8.62 4.83
N TYR A 40 -15.93 8.11 5.93
CA TYR A 40 -16.36 8.90 7.11
C TYR A 40 -15.66 8.45 8.41
N SER A 41 -14.63 7.62 8.30
CA SER A 41 -13.84 7.06 9.41
C SER A 41 -12.35 7.26 9.15
N PRO A 42 -11.48 7.00 10.16
CA PRO A 42 -10.04 7.01 9.92
C PRO A 42 -9.65 6.04 8.79
N ALA A 43 -8.84 6.52 7.85
CA ALA A 43 -8.37 5.74 6.70
C ALA A 43 -7.04 6.29 6.18
N ALA A 44 -6.22 5.42 5.60
CA ALA A 44 -4.95 5.83 5.02
C ALA A 44 -4.57 5.04 3.77
N PHE A 45 -4.03 5.77 2.80
CA PHE A 45 -3.38 5.24 1.61
C PHE A 45 -1.97 5.78 1.49
N HIS A 46 -1.04 4.91 1.12
CA HIS A 46 0.33 5.29 0.80
C HIS A 46 0.78 4.58 -0.48
N VAL A 47 1.60 5.27 -1.27
CA VAL A 47 2.30 4.71 -2.42
C VAL A 47 3.78 5.02 -2.27
N PHE A 48 4.59 3.98 -2.36
CA PHE A 48 6.04 4.06 -2.20
C PHE A 48 6.74 3.66 -3.50
N VAL A 49 7.85 4.33 -3.79
CA VAL A 49 8.82 3.93 -4.83
C VAL A 49 10.15 3.66 -4.12
N ASP A 50 10.66 2.44 -4.24
CA ASP A 50 11.85 1.95 -3.52
C ASP A 50 11.79 2.23 -2.01
N GLY A 51 10.58 2.12 -1.43
CA GLY A 51 10.33 2.37 0.00
C GLY A 51 10.21 3.85 0.38
N LYS A 52 10.42 4.79 -0.54
CA LYS A 52 10.15 6.21 -0.31
C LYS A 52 8.68 6.53 -0.59
N ASP A 53 8.00 7.13 0.37
CA ASP A 53 6.62 7.61 0.20
C ASP A 53 6.59 8.73 -0.86
N VAL A 54 5.85 8.52 -1.94
CA VAL A 54 5.68 9.47 -3.05
C VAL A 54 4.27 10.04 -3.12
N PHE A 55 3.30 9.35 -2.53
CA PHE A 55 1.91 9.80 -2.44
C PHE A 55 1.30 9.22 -1.17
N SER A 56 0.68 10.08 -0.38
CA SER A 56 -0.09 9.66 0.77
C SER A 56 -1.36 10.47 0.94
N TRP A 57 -2.35 9.84 1.56
CA TRP A 57 -3.54 10.48 2.05
C TRP A 57 -3.92 9.80 3.35
N VAL A 58 -3.99 10.60 4.42
CA VAL A 58 -4.32 10.12 5.75
C VAL A 58 -5.48 10.95 6.25
N ARG A 59 -6.61 10.29 6.46
CA ARG A 59 -7.78 10.93 7.06
C ARG A 59 -7.92 10.51 8.51
N SER A 60 -7.94 11.50 9.39
CA SER A 60 -8.06 11.30 10.83
C SER A 60 -9.52 11.26 11.31
N ASP A 61 -10.42 12.00 10.63
CA ASP A 61 -11.84 12.12 10.98
C ASP A 61 -12.74 12.47 9.76
N SER A 62 -14.06 12.60 9.98
CA SER A 62 -15.04 12.85 8.91
C SER A 62 -15.25 14.31 8.52
N THR A 63 -14.62 15.26 9.21
CA THR A 63 -14.85 16.71 9.12
C THR A 63 -13.61 17.52 8.69
N SER A 64 -12.43 16.94 8.85
CA SER A 64 -11.16 17.55 8.46
C SER A 64 -10.94 17.46 6.95
N LYS A 65 -10.30 18.50 6.39
CA LYS A 65 -10.00 18.59 4.94
C LYS A 65 -9.07 17.47 4.49
N GLU A 66 -7.97 17.26 5.20
CA GLU A 66 -6.93 16.23 4.96
C GLU A 66 -6.59 16.05 3.46
N PRO A 67 -5.79 16.97 2.88
CA PRO A 67 -5.41 16.88 1.48
C PRO A 67 -4.49 15.69 1.21
N CYS A 68 -4.49 15.20 -0.03
CA CYS A 68 -3.44 14.32 -0.53
C CYS A 68 -2.08 15.03 -0.43
N VAL A 69 -1.04 14.28 -0.09
CA VAL A 69 0.35 14.72 -0.07
C VAL A 69 1.08 14.00 -1.20
N PHE A 70 1.63 14.77 -2.13
CA PHE A 70 2.36 14.26 -3.27
C PHE A 70 3.82 14.74 -3.23
N GLN A 71 4.76 13.80 -3.23
CA GLN A 71 6.20 14.05 -3.09
C GLN A 71 6.55 15.00 -1.91
N GLY A 72 5.80 14.90 -0.82
CA GLY A 72 5.99 15.71 0.39
C GLY A 72 5.30 17.08 0.39
N ALA A 73 4.56 17.43 -0.68
CA ALA A 73 3.77 18.66 -0.75
C ALA A 73 2.27 18.35 -0.68
N ALA A 74 1.54 19.06 0.19
CA ALA A 74 0.09 18.96 0.26
C ALA A 74 -0.55 19.56 -1.01
N ASP A 75 -1.46 18.82 -1.63
CA ASP A 75 -2.29 19.29 -2.73
C ASP A 75 -3.60 19.83 -2.17
N ASP A 76 -3.66 21.14 -1.95
CA ASP A 76 -4.85 21.80 -1.42
C ASP A 76 -6.11 21.66 -2.27
N LYS A 77 -5.98 21.24 -3.53
CA LYS A 77 -7.10 21.04 -4.46
C LYS A 77 -7.59 19.60 -4.51
N SER A 78 -6.91 18.68 -3.82
CA SER A 78 -7.29 17.27 -3.77
C SER A 78 -8.61 17.02 -3.04
N MET A 79 -9.07 17.98 -2.24
CA MET A 79 -10.31 17.91 -1.48
C MET A 79 -11.15 19.16 -1.75
N ILE A 80 -12.41 18.94 -2.12
CA ILE A 80 -13.42 19.99 -2.34
C ILE A 80 -14.30 20.12 -1.09
N GLU A 81 -14.63 21.35 -0.72
CA GLU A 81 -15.60 21.63 0.35
C GLU A 81 -16.98 21.84 -0.28
N ASN A 82 -17.93 20.95 0.00
CA ASN A 82 -19.29 21.05 -0.53
C ASN A 82 -20.15 22.01 0.32
N LYS A 83 -19.93 21.99 1.62
CA LYS A 83 -20.48 22.90 2.64
C LYS A 83 -19.49 22.99 3.80
N PRO A 84 -19.58 23.99 4.69
CA PRO A 84 -18.63 24.16 5.78
C PRO A 84 -18.40 22.87 6.58
N GLY A 85 -17.15 22.36 6.55
CA GLY A 85 -16.76 21.12 7.24
C GLY A 85 -17.14 19.81 6.54
N ASP A 86 -17.68 19.86 5.32
CA ASP A 86 -18.00 18.70 4.48
C ASP A 86 -17.04 18.63 3.29
N TYR A 87 -15.94 17.93 3.52
CA TYR A 87 -14.90 17.74 2.53
C TYR A 87 -15.07 16.42 1.79
N SER A 88 -14.97 16.47 0.47
CA SER A 88 -15.01 15.30 -0.41
C SER A 88 -13.78 15.28 -1.34
N PRO A 89 -13.37 14.11 -1.84
CA PRO A 89 -12.30 14.03 -2.83
C PRO A 89 -12.65 14.80 -4.10
N ALA A 90 -11.68 15.51 -4.65
CA ALA A 90 -11.82 16.05 -5.99
C ALA A 90 -11.85 14.89 -7.02
N PRO A 91 -12.79 14.89 -7.98
CA PRO A 91 -12.82 13.86 -9.01
C PRO A 91 -11.67 14.05 -10.01
N GLY A 92 -11.17 12.94 -10.58
CA GLY A 92 -10.22 12.97 -11.69
C GLY A 92 -8.79 13.39 -11.30
N LEU A 93 -8.43 13.28 -10.02
CA LEU A 93 -7.04 13.51 -9.58
C LEU A 93 -6.09 12.50 -10.24
N LYS A 94 -4.93 13.01 -10.63
CA LYS A 94 -3.87 12.23 -11.26
C LYS A 94 -2.51 12.79 -10.85
N TYR A 95 -1.66 11.92 -10.33
CA TYR A 95 -0.29 12.24 -9.92
C TYR A 95 0.70 11.40 -10.70
N THR A 96 1.83 12.00 -11.09
CA THR A 96 2.80 11.38 -11.99
C THR A 96 4.20 11.40 -11.41
N VAL A 97 4.82 10.22 -11.31
CA VAL A 97 6.19 10.05 -10.82
C VAL A 97 7.01 9.37 -11.91
N ALA A 98 8.14 9.96 -12.28
CA ALA A 98 9.07 9.29 -13.19
C ALA A 98 9.68 8.06 -12.49
N LEU A 99 9.59 6.90 -13.14
CA LEU A 99 10.21 5.65 -12.73
C LEU A 99 11.43 5.34 -13.59
N LYS A 100 12.39 4.68 -12.95
CA LYS A 100 13.50 3.99 -13.61
C LYS A 100 13.26 2.48 -13.66
N ALA A 101 13.78 1.84 -14.69
CA ALA A 101 13.77 0.38 -14.78
C ALA A 101 14.33 -0.26 -13.49
N GLY A 102 13.63 -1.26 -12.97
CA GLY A 102 13.98 -1.97 -11.75
C GLY A 102 13.43 -1.38 -10.44
N GLN A 103 12.86 -0.17 -10.46
CA GLN A 103 12.28 0.42 -9.25
C GLN A 103 11.03 -0.32 -8.80
N LYS A 104 10.91 -0.54 -7.49
CA LYS A 104 9.76 -1.22 -6.88
C LYS A 104 8.70 -0.19 -6.49
N VAL A 105 7.46 -0.42 -6.91
CA VAL A 105 6.30 0.36 -6.48
C VAL A 105 5.47 -0.49 -5.52
N THR A 106 5.13 0.04 -4.36
CA THR A 106 4.24 -0.63 -3.40
C THR A 106 3.13 0.32 -2.96
N SER A 107 1.92 -0.19 -2.77
CA SER A 107 0.83 0.57 -2.15
C SER A 107 0.31 -0.11 -0.91
N THR A 108 -0.13 0.68 0.06
CA THR A 108 -0.80 0.20 1.28
C THR A 108 -2.15 0.90 1.46
N LYS A 109 -3.10 0.19 2.05
CA LYS A 109 -4.47 0.64 2.30
C LYS A 109 -4.91 0.16 3.68
N SER A 110 -5.37 1.07 4.52
CA SER A 110 -5.92 0.74 5.84
C SER A 110 -7.14 1.58 6.19
N GLY A 111 -7.94 1.10 7.15
CA GLY A 111 -9.16 1.77 7.61
C GLY A 111 -10.42 1.39 6.83
N SER A 112 -11.48 2.17 7.04
CA SER A 112 -12.80 1.93 6.45
C SER A 112 -13.04 2.92 5.32
N TYR A 113 -13.54 2.45 4.18
CA TYR A 113 -13.73 3.26 2.96
C TYR A 113 -15.18 3.19 2.50
N GLU A 114 -15.66 4.27 1.89
CA GLU A 114 -16.94 4.27 1.22
C GLU A 114 -16.91 3.43 -0.05
N SER A 115 -18.08 2.91 -0.43
CA SER A 115 -18.28 2.25 -1.71
C SER A 115 -17.89 3.16 -2.87
N GLY A 116 -17.10 2.65 -3.81
CA GLY A 116 -16.63 3.42 -4.96
C GLY A 116 -15.29 4.13 -4.73
N THR A 117 -14.72 4.06 -3.53
CA THR A 117 -13.33 4.46 -3.28
C THR A 117 -12.37 3.55 -4.04
N TYR A 118 -11.41 4.14 -4.74
CA TYR A 118 -10.38 3.42 -5.47
C TYR A 118 -9.02 4.10 -5.37
N LEU A 119 -7.98 3.28 -5.54
CA LEU A 119 -6.62 3.75 -5.83
C LEU A 119 -6.15 2.99 -7.05
N LYS A 120 -6.10 3.67 -8.19
CA LYS A 120 -5.61 3.06 -9.43
C LYS A 120 -4.14 3.42 -9.60
N ILE A 121 -3.34 2.38 -9.80
CA ILE A 121 -1.92 2.52 -10.13
C ILE A 121 -1.72 1.97 -11.53
N SER A 122 -1.00 2.73 -12.35
CA SER A 122 -0.55 2.29 -13.67
C SER A 122 0.86 2.79 -13.96
N GLY A 123 1.58 2.07 -14.80
CA GLY A 123 2.98 2.34 -15.12
C GLY A 123 3.61 1.18 -15.88
N PRO A 124 4.91 1.24 -16.19
CA PRO A 124 5.61 0.25 -17.02
C PRO A 124 5.85 -1.07 -16.27
N PHE A 125 4.79 -1.85 -16.02
CA PHE A 125 4.78 -3.09 -15.24
C PHE A 125 4.37 -4.30 -16.08
N ASP A 126 4.83 -5.51 -15.73
CA ASP A 126 4.34 -6.77 -16.31
C ASP A 126 3.22 -7.36 -15.44
N GLY A 127 1.98 -7.41 -15.95
CA GLY A 127 0.88 -8.18 -15.35
C GLY A 127 0.22 -7.59 -14.08
N ALA A 128 -0.87 -8.23 -13.63
CA ALA A 128 -1.68 -7.77 -12.50
C ALA A 128 -0.87 -7.67 -11.18
N ALA A 129 -1.31 -6.78 -10.28
CA ALA A 129 -0.70 -6.55 -8.97
C ALA A 129 -0.33 -7.84 -8.26
N ALA A 130 0.94 -7.99 -7.88
CA ALA A 130 1.34 -9.07 -7.00
C ALA A 130 0.81 -8.79 -5.59
N ALA A 131 0.11 -9.76 -5.01
CA ALA A 131 -0.22 -9.75 -3.59
C ALA A 131 1.08 -9.63 -2.76
N PRO A 132 1.04 -9.01 -1.57
CA PRO A 132 2.21 -8.94 -0.70
C PRO A 132 2.75 -10.35 -0.48
N ALA A 133 4.07 -10.53 -0.59
CA ALA A 133 4.70 -11.76 -0.16
C ALA A 133 4.43 -11.91 1.33
N GLU A 134 3.62 -12.90 1.73
CA GLU A 134 3.58 -13.38 3.10
C GLU A 134 5.03 -13.63 3.52
N ASN A 135 5.44 -13.01 4.64
CA ASN A 135 6.74 -13.24 5.24
C ASN A 135 6.95 -14.76 5.36
N ALA A 136 7.79 -15.31 4.48
CA ALA A 136 8.37 -16.62 4.67
C ALA A 136 9.29 -16.50 5.88
N ALA A 137 8.71 -16.68 7.08
CA ALA A 137 9.47 -16.90 8.29
C ALA A 137 10.30 -18.17 8.04
N ASP A 138 11.59 -17.95 7.81
CA ASP A 138 12.65 -18.95 7.86
C ASP A 138 12.70 -19.49 9.29
N ASN A 139 11.79 -20.42 9.61
CA ASN A 139 11.86 -21.19 10.85
C ASN A 139 12.71 -22.43 10.56
N LYS A 140 14.01 -22.21 10.42
CA LYS A 140 15.01 -23.25 10.43
C LYS A 140 15.35 -23.59 11.87
N GLU A 141 14.52 -24.43 12.50
CA GLU A 141 14.95 -25.17 13.68
C GLU A 141 14.52 -26.63 13.56
N GLY A 142 15.50 -27.46 13.21
CA GLY A 142 15.38 -28.91 13.36
C GLY A 142 15.37 -29.25 14.85
N GLY A 143 14.57 -30.23 15.25
CA GLY A 143 14.56 -30.64 16.64
C GLY A 143 13.43 -31.59 16.98
N LYS A 144 13.54 -32.83 16.51
CA LYS A 144 12.77 -33.99 16.95
C LYS A 144 12.71 -34.04 18.49
N ALA A 145 11.55 -33.78 19.08
CA ALA A 145 11.30 -34.06 20.50
C ALA A 145 10.29 -35.21 20.62
N ALA A 146 10.78 -36.32 21.16
CA ALA A 146 10.03 -37.51 21.48
C ALA A 146 9.28 -37.37 22.82
N THR A 147 8.20 -38.13 22.91
CA THR A 147 7.40 -38.59 24.06
C THR A 147 8.05 -38.54 25.44
N GLY A 148 7.25 -38.19 26.47
CA GLY A 148 7.53 -38.55 27.85
C GLY A 148 6.60 -37.92 28.90
N ASP A 149 5.63 -38.69 29.39
CA ASP A 149 4.87 -38.48 30.62
C ASP A 149 5.75 -38.26 31.87
N ALA A 150 5.36 -37.34 32.78
CA ALA A 150 5.25 -37.59 34.23
C ALA A 150 4.95 -36.32 35.08
N LYS A 151 3.81 -36.37 35.79
CA LYS A 151 3.52 -36.01 37.22
C LYS A 151 3.93 -34.63 37.79
N PRO A 152 3.01 -33.88 38.45
CA PRO A 152 3.37 -32.76 39.31
C PRO A 152 3.58 -33.23 40.77
N ALA A 153 4.63 -32.72 41.42
CA ALA A 153 4.79 -32.78 42.88
C ALA A 153 5.57 -31.55 43.38
N ALA A 154 4.82 -30.62 44.00
CA ALA A 154 4.99 -30.11 45.36
C ALA A 154 6.33 -29.49 45.84
N MET A 155 6.18 -28.29 46.46
CA MET A 155 6.90 -27.77 47.66
C MET A 155 8.35 -27.28 47.44
N ASP A 156 8.89 -26.22 48.05
CA ASP A 156 8.44 -25.21 49.02
C ASP A 156 9.49 -24.06 49.02
N ASP A 157 9.05 -22.88 49.45
CA ASP A 157 9.77 -21.84 50.22
C ASP A 157 11.25 -21.49 49.92
N VAL A 158 11.53 -20.21 49.60
CA VAL A 158 12.21 -19.33 50.58
C VAL A 158 12.11 -17.86 50.19
N LEU A 159 11.57 -17.09 51.14
CA LEU A 159 11.57 -15.63 51.26
C LEU A 159 12.97 -15.02 51.08
N ASN A 160 13.03 -13.83 50.47
CA ASN A 160 13.72 -12.73 51.14
C ASN A 160 13.14 -11.37 50.73
N THR A 161 12.42 -10.73 51.65
CA THR A 161 12.18 -9.28 51.61
C THR A 161 12.40 -8.72 53.01
N ARG A 162 13.31 -7.74 53.08
CA ARG A 162 13.74 -6.90 54.21
C ARG A 162 14.92 -7.39 55.03
#